data_AF-A0A531JC61-F1
#
_entry.id   AF-A0A531JC61-F1
#
_cell.length_a   1.000
_cell.length_b   1.000
_cell.length_c   1.000
_cell.angle_alpha   90.00
_cell.angle_beta   90.00
_cell.angle_gamma   90.00
#
_symmetry.space_group_name_H-M   'P 1'
#
loop_
_entity.id
_entity.type
_entity.pdbx_description
1 polymer ?
#
loop_
_entity_poly.entity_id
_entity_poly.type
_entity_poly.pdbx_seq_one_letter_code
_entity_poly.pdbx_strand_id
1 'polypeptide(L)'
;GYNAIADDWIGIRPGTDGLFVFALIHELLKAGRVDLDYLLRYTNAHVLVIQEPNAADDGLFARDSDGNPLAWDRVAKMPVSATDNG
;
A
#
# COMPACT_ATOMS: atom_id res chain seq x y z
N GLY A 1 7.08 -40.65 0.25
CA GLY A 1 7.65 -39.64 1.16
C GLY A 1 8.09 -38.47 0.32
N TYR A 2 7.32 -37.41 0.32
CA TYR A 2 7.59 -36.20 -0.48
C TYR A 2 7.02 -35.03 0.28
N ASN A 3 7.82 -34.39 1.13
CA ASN A 3 7.48 -33.10 1.72
C ASN A 3 8.76 -32.40 2.17
N ALA A 4 8.93 -31.15 1.72
CA ALA A 4 10.00 -30.19 2.02
C ALA A 4 11.32 -30.33 1.23
N ILE A 5 11.27 -30.10 -0.09
CA ILE A 5 12.46 -29.64 -0.83
C ILE A 5 12.14 -28.25 -1.35
N ALA A 6 12.76 -27.24 -0.76
CA ALA A 6 12.86 -25.92 -1.39
C ALA A 6 14.03 -25.97 -2.38
N ASP A 7 13.88 -25.33 -3.54
CA ASP A 7 14.99 -25.17 -4.47
C ASP A 7 16.09 -24.28 -3.86
N ASP A 8 15.68 -23.28 -3.08
CA ASP A 8 16.57 -22.30 -2.44
C ASP A 8 16.29 -22.14 -0.94
N TRP A 9 17.37 -21.91 -0.19
CA TRP A 9 17.34 -21.53 1.22
C TRP A 9 18.02 -20.18 1.41
N ILE A 10 17.28 -19.19 1.91
CA ILE A 10 17.81 -17.86 2.20
C ILE A 10 18.05 -17.75 3.71
N GLY A 11 19.31 -17.90 4.11
CA GLY A 11 19.72 -17.73 5.51
C GLY A 11 19.78 -16.26 5.90
N ILE A 12 18.68 -15.70 6.41
CA ILE A 12 18.64 -14.34 6.96
C ILE A 12 18.89 -14.34 8.47
N ARG A 13 19.35 -13.20 8.98
CA ARG A 13 19.58 -13.03 10.42
C ARG A 13 18.24 -13.15 11.17
N PRO A 14 18.15 -13.90 12.29
CA PRO A 14 16.93 -13.98 13.06
C PRO A 14 16.40 -12.59 13.46
N GLY A 15 15.09 -12.37 13.28
CA GLY A 15 14.43 -11.09 13.55
C GLY A 15 14.57 -10.05 12.42
N THR A 16 15.05 -10.44 11.23
CA THR A 16 15.21 -9.53 10.08
C THR A 16 14.29 -9.83 8.90
N ASP A 17 13.32 -10.72 9.08
CA ASP A 17 12.32 -11.10 8.06
C ASP A 17 11.58 -9.87 7.51
N GLY A 18 11.23 -8.92 8.38
CA GLY A 18 10.62 -7.66 7.98
C GLY A 18 11.50 -6.83 7.03
N LEU A 19 12.81 -6.73 7.31
CA LEU A 19 13.75 -6.02 6.42
C LEU A 19 13.86 -6.71 5.06
N PHE A 20 13.89 -8.05 5.06
CA PHE A 20 13.94 -8.82 3.82
C PHE A 20 12.67 -8.62 2.98
N VAL A 21 11.48 -8.73 3.59
CA VAL A 21 10.21 -8.50 2.89
C VAL A 21 10.09 -7.06 2.40
N PHE A 22 10.50 -6.05 3.19
CA PHE A 22 10.50 -4.65 2.74
C PHE A 22 11.47 -4.41 1.58
N ALA A 23 12.63 -5.08 1.55
CA ALA A 23 13.54 -4.99 0.41
C ALA A 23 12.90 -5.55 -0.88
N LEU A 24 12.15 -6.65 -0.78
CA LEU A 24 11.39 -7.19 -1.91
C LEU A 24 10.28 -6.23 -2.37
N ILE A 25 9.50 -5.67 -1.43
CA ILE A 25 8.47 -4.67 -1.74
C ILE A 25 9.10 -3.46 -2.45
N HIS A 26 10.24 -2.96 -1.95
CA HIS A 26 10.98 -1.86 -2.56
C HIS A 26 11.37 -2.17 -4.01
N GLU A 27 11.97 -3.33 -4.26
CA GLU A 27 12.41 -3.72 -5.61
C GLU A 27 11.23 -3.91 -6.57
N LEU A 28 10.10 -4.48 -6.11
CA LEU A 28 8.90 -4.61 -6.92
C LEU A 28 8.30 -3.24 -7.29
N LEU A 29 8.20 -2.32 -6.33
CA LEU A 29 7.72 -0.95 -6.57
C LEU A 29 8.65 -0.20 -7.53
N LYS A 30 9.96 -0.27 -7.31
CA LYS A 30 10.98 0.37 -8.15
C LYS A 30 10.99 -0.17 -9.57
N ALA A 31 10.78 -1.48 -9.74
CA ALA A 31 10.70 -2.13 -11.04
C ALA A 31 9.32 -1.97 -11.73
N GLY A 32 8.33 -1.36 -11.06
CA GLY A 32 6.96 -1.28 -11.55
C GLY A 32 6.27 -2.64 -11.68
N ARG A 33 6.73 -3.65 -10.93
CA ARG A 33 6.21 -5.03 -10.95
C ARG A 33 5.21 -5.28 -9.82
N VAL A 34 4.20 -4.42 -9.76
CA VAL A 34 3.09 -4.54 -8.82
C VAL A 34 1.76 -4.52 -9.56
N ASP A 35 0.78 -5.25 -9.04
CA ASP A 35 -0.58 -5.24 -9.57
C ASP A 35 -1.35 -4.04 -8.99
N LEU A 36 -1.39 -2.95 -9.76
CA LEU A 36 -2.06 -1.72 -9.33
C LEU A 36 -3.58 -1.90 -9.21
N ASP A 37 -4.20 -2.73 -10.05
CA ASP A 37 -5.64 -2.99 -10.00
C ASP A 37 -6.01 -3.74 -8.73
N TYR A 38 -5.17 -4.71 -8.34
CA TYR A 38 -5.33 -5.39 -7.06
C TYR A 38 -5.18 -4.41 -5.88
N LEU A 39 -4.16 -3.56 -5.90
CA LEU A 39 -3.94 -2.58 -4.82
C LEU A 39 -5.11 -1.61 -4.69
N LEU A 40 -5.66 -1.12 -5.80
CA LEU A 40 -6.83 -0.22 -5.81
C LEU A 40 -8.09 -0.88 -5.23
N ARG A 41 -8.29 -2.18 -5.49
CA ARG A 41 -9.53 -2.88 -5.11
C ARG A 41 -9.51 -3.48 -3.71
N TYR A 42 -8.35 -3.94 -3.27
CA TYR A 42 -8.25 -4.80 -2.08
C TYR A 42 -7.39 -4.21 -0.97
N THR A 43 -6.84 -3.02 -1.17
CA THR A 43 -6.02 -2.34 -0.16
C THR A 43 -6.43 -0.88 -0.01
N ASN A 44 -5.80 -0.20 0.94
CA ASN A 44 -5.94 1.24 1.17
C ASN A 44 -4.79 2.06 0.55
N ALA A 45 -3.99 1.47 -0.36
CA ALA A 45 -2.80 2.11 -0.91
C ALA A 45 -3.08 3.42 -1.67
N HIS A 46 -4.30 3.61 -2.17
CA HIS A 46 -4.74 4.80 -2.90
C HIS A 46 -5.43 5.86 -2.03
N VAL A 47 -5.66 5.58 -0.75
CA VAL A 47 -6.33 6.50 0.16
C VAL A 47 -5.39 7.65 0.53
N LEU A 48 -5.88 8.88 0.43
CA LEU A 48 -5.17 10.09 0.79
C LEU A 48 -4.96 10.19 2.30
N VAL A 49 -3.78 10.65 2.69
CA VAL A 49 -3.38 10.89 4.09
C VAL A 49 -3.14 12.38 4.27
N ILE A 50 -3.65 12.94 5.36
CA ILE A 50 -3.43 14.33 5.74
C ILE A 50 -1.97 14.48 6.16
N GLN A 51 -1.26 15.43 5.55
CA GLN A 51 0.12 15.80 5.89
C GLN A 51 0.12 17.25 6.37
N GLU A 52 -0.13 17.44 7.65
CA GLU A 52 -0.20 18.75 8.29
C GLU A 52 0.45 18.67 9.69
N PRO A 53 1.77 18.82 9.78
CA PRO A 53 2.49 18.63 11.03
C PRO A 53 1.90 19.48 12.18
N ASN A 54 1.68 18.85 13.33
CA ASN A 54 1.09 19.41 14.56
C ASN A 54 -0.44 19.62 14.52
N ALA A 55 -1.12 19.32 13.42
CA ALA A 55 -2.57 19.22 13.42
C ALA A 55 -3.04 17.95 14.14
N ALA A 56 -4.27 17.96 14.67
CA ALA A 56 -4.81 16.83 15.43
C ALA A 56 -5.07 15.58 14.56
N ASP A 57 -5.20 15.78 13.26
CA ASP A 57 -5.51 14.78 12.24
C ASP A 57 -4.33 14.48 11.30
N ASP A 58 -3.13 14.98 11.61
CA ASP A 58 -1.91 14.64 10.89
C ASP A 58 -1.69 13.11 10.85
N GLY A 59 -1.45 12.57 9.66
CA GLY A 59 -1.30 11.14 9.45
C GLY A 59 -2.60 10.33 9.42
N LEU A 60 -3.77 10.97 9.58
CA LEU A 60 -5.07 10.30 9.39
C LEU A 60 -5.49 10.30 7.92
N PHE A 61 -6.39 9.37 7.56
CA PHE A 61 -7.00 9.37 6.24
C PHE A 61 -7.89 10.60 6.02
N ALA A 62 -7.72 11.26 4.87
CA ALA A 62 -8.60 12.34 4.46
C ALA A 62 -10.00 11.78 4.16
N ARG A 63 -11.03 12.49 4.62
CA ARG A 63 -12.43 12.09 4.48
C ARG A 63 -13.31 13.26 4.01
N ASP A 64 -14.39 12.94 3.30
CA ASP A 64 -15.44 13.91 3.00
C ASP A 64 -16.35 14.18 4.21
N SER A 65 -17.38 15.01 4.03
CA SER A 65 -18.37 15.34 5.06
C SER A 65 -19.17 14.13 5.55
N ASP A 66 -19.28 13.10 4.73
CA ASP A 66 -20.02 11.87 5.03
C ASP A 66 -19.11 10.80 5.67
N GLY A 67 -17.82 11.11 5.81
CA GLY A 67 -16.82 10.25 6.42
C GLY A 67 -16.19 9.25 5.45
N ASN A 68 -16.45 9.33 4.14
CA ASN A 68 -15.86 8.43 3.16
C ASN A 68 -14.37 8.78 2.95
N PRO A 69 -13.47 7.78 2.91
CA PRO A 69 -12.06 8.03 2.61
C PRO A 69 -11.91 8.58 1.18
N LEU A 70 -10.96 9.49 0.99
CA LEU A 70 -10.71 10.12 -0.31
C LEU A 70 -9.53 9.50 -1.05
N ALA A 71 -9.62 9.42 -2.37
CA ALA A 71 -8.53 9.08 -3.30
C ALA A 71 -8.38 10.19 -4.35
N TRP A 72 -7.21 10.26 -5.01
CA TRP A 72 -6.98 11.27 -6.06
C TRP A 72 -7.28 10.72 -7.46
N ASP A 73 -8.26 11.30 -8.15
CA ASP A 73 -8.49 11.04 -9.57
C ASP A 73 -7.56 11.91 -10.42
N ARG A 74 -6.66 11.26 -11.18
CA ARG A 74 -5.70 11.94 -12.06
C ARG A 74 -6.34 12.57 -13.31
N VAL A 75 -7.45 12.03 -13.78
CA VAL A 75 -8.20 12.50 -14.96
C VAL A 75 -9.06 13.70 -14.56
N ALA A 76 -9.89 13.56 -13.53
CA ALA A 76 -10.75 14.64 -13.03
C ALA A 76 -9.97 15.73 -12.27
N LYS A 77 -8.74 15.42 -11.81
CA LYS A 77 -7.87 16.30 -11.01
C LYS A 77 -8.54 16.81 -9.74
N MET A 78 -9.26 15.92 -9.07
CA MET A 78 -9.96 16.22 -7.82
C MET A 78 -9.99 14.99 -6.91
N PRO A 79 -10.19 15.19 -5.59
CA PRO A 79 -10.46 14.09 -4.70
C PRO A 79 -11.83 13.47 -5.01
N VAL A 80 -11.88 12.15 -5.03
CA VAL A 80 -13.09 11.33 -5.19
C VAL A 80 -13.18 10.34 -4.03
N SER A 81 -14.34 9.73 -3.81
CA SER A 81 -14.47 8.68 -2.79
C SER A 81 -13.60 7.48 -3.19
N ALA A 82 -12.77 7.01 -2.25
CA ALA A 82 -11.85 5.89 -2.46
C ALA A 82 -12.57 4.53 -2.52
N THR A 83 -13.86 4.50 -2.19
CA THR A 83 -14.72 3.31 -2.28
C THR A 83 -15.55 3.31 -3.56
N ASP A 84 -15.49 4.37 -4.36
CA ASP A 84 -16.15 4.40 -5.65
C ASP A 84 -15.39 3.45 -6.56
N ASN A 85 -16.02 2.32 -6.87
CA ASN A 85 -15.51 1.42 -7.90
C ASN A 85 -15.56 2.20 -9.22
N GLY A 86 -14.39 2.64 -9.70
CA GLY A 86 -14.24 3.41 -10.94
C GLY A 86 -14.96 2.81 -12.14
#